data_AF-A0A8H6TQ87-F1
#
_entry.id   AF-A0A8H6TQ87-F1
#
_cell.length_a   1.000
_cell.length_b   1.000
_cell.length_c   1.000
_cell.angle_alpha   90.00
_cell.angle_beta   90.00
_cell.angle_gamma   90.00
#
_symmetry.space_group_name_H-M   'P 1'
#
loop_
_entity.id
_entity.type
_entity.pdbx_description
1 polymer ?
#
loop_
_entity_poly.entity_id
_entity_poly.type
_entity_poly.pdbx_seq_one_letter_code
_entity_poly.pdbx_strand_id
1 'polypeptide(L)'
;MSREVAYRIEYTPASGTKCAGCDDGISQEVLRFGIHQKAENDQTTLSWLHSACVLWGEIGAAVDDIDGFADLRPADQQKIARAIRVKGTKTASQSSSQSASALRDLLASIDDERSAIHSQIASLQDKLAGLAKTRRAVAEELSAVTFPILEIPNEITTEIFVHYAELVSKQYQSLWSAPLVLTHVCRTWRELAIALPRLWAEIWLGDKSTPRIDFLLRLWFKRAGSTPLRVHTPYAGEPRSYNMLIGHSEQMETFSCTYPLPDDCSLDAISGRIGKLRWLGLTIDGELPGPLTVFADAPAFRTLGLSYFPDPDGPQPQLDFPWAQLTELRISGNMPDLVRMLAGMPNLELLELPGLRYSAPLVEGTLTPLPKLHTLIIQIDVGTYAGDTRLSLRFLSYIACPVLDAFELHVPLTKHHPSINLFLGRAPLLRALTLVELDTNDAQHILLRTPTVQEVTLRYMLDPLGLLRVLQHTAKLAPAMQVLKVERAIMPSDQPYEIMSGLLRYRCPPAIDPVWTESDERDASETKKPARLRSFQFTRMRRGSESTTDWPTRSRDISRTEFAKELREKIGLRGCTVDVCVLQTMYMDSAAGWKPGCIPLYSLSDVDDET
;
A
#
# COMPACT_ATOMS: atom_id res chain seq x y z
N MET A 1 80.97 21.10 -1.14
CA MET A 1 80.49 21.05 0.25
C MET A 1 79.05 21.52 0.23
N SER A 2 78.12 20.58 0.25
CA SER A 2 76.68 20.83 0.14
C SER A 2 76.19 21.50 1.44
N ARG A 3 75.55 22.67 1.36
CA ARG A 3 74.93 23.32 2.52
C ARG A 3 73.89 22.38 3.11
N GLU A 4 74.01 22.02 4.39
CA GLU A 4 72.92 21.37 5.14
C GLU A 4 71.74 22.34 5.17
N VAL A 5 70.67 22.02 4.44
CA VAL A 5 69.46 22.84 4.44
C VAL A 5 68.61 22.46 5.65
N ALA A 6 68.37 23.39 6.55
CA ALA A 6 67.67 23.13 7.83
C ALA A 6 66.15 22.99 7.69
N TYR A 7 65.58 23.47 6.57
CA TYR A 7 64.14 23.60 6.37
C TYR A 7 63.71 23.22 4.95
N ARG A 8 62.56 22.56 4.83
CA ARG A 8 61.94 22.20 3.54
C ARG A 8 60.49 22.64 3.49
N ILE A 9 60.02 23.06 2.33
CA ILE A 9 58.64 23.44 2.10
C ILE A 9 58.10 22.86 0.81
N GLU A 10 56.89 22.29 0.87
CA GLU A 10 56.27 21.66 -0.31
C GLU A 10 54.75 21.53 -0.15
N TYR A 11 54.07 21.23 -1.26
CA TYR A 11 52.70 20.75 -1.22
C TYR A 11 52.68 19.26 -0.90
N THR A 12 51.77 18.87 -0.02
CA THR A 12 51.67 17.47 0.45
C THR A 12 51.35 16.52 -0.71
N PRO A 13 52.24 15.57 -1.06
CA PRO A 13 52.07 14.71 -2.24
C PRO A 13 50.99 13.62 -2.04
N ALA A 14 50.74 13.20 -0.80
CA ALA A 14 49.69 12.25 -0.44
C ALA A 14 49.20 12.49 1.00
N SER A 15 47.90 12.29 1.25
CA SER A 15 47.30 12.44 2.58
C SER A 15 47.75 11.31 3.51
N GLY A 16 48.40 11.65 4.62
CA GLY A 16 48.93 10.63 5.55
C GLY A 16 49.97 11.12 6.56
N THR A 17 50.53 12.32 6.38
CA THR A 17 51.45 12.91 7.36
C THR A 17 50.70 13.70 8.43
N LYS A 18 51.03 13.47 9.71
CA LYS A 18 50.51 14.25 10.84
C LYS A 18 51.34 15.51 11.07
N CYS A 19 50.69 16.57 11.52
CA CYS A 19 51.35 17.81 11.93
C CYS A 19 51.96 17.66 13.32
N ALA A 20 53.26 17.92 13.46
CA ALA A 20 53.96 17.87 14.74
C ALA A 20 53.54 18.97 15.74
N GLY A 21 52.74 19.96 15.31
CA GLY A 21 52.30 21.08 16.14
C GLY A 21 50.90 20.93 16.75
N CYS A 22 49.98 20.23 16.05
CA CYS A 22 48.59 20.06 16.49
C CYS A 22 48.08 18.62 16.40
N ASP A 23 48.92 17.67 16.01
CA ASP A 23 48.63 16.24 15.81
C ASP A 23 47.56 15.89 14.73
N ASP A 24 46.93 16.88 14.11
CA ASP A 24 45.98 16.68 13.01
C ASP A 24 46.66 16.26 11.69
N GLY A 25 45.89 15.59 10.83
CA GLY A 25 46.35 15.18 9.50
C GLY A 25 46.58 16.36 8.54
N ILE A 26 47.62 16.25 7.69
CA ILE A 26 47.88 17.19 6.60
C ILE A 26 47.34 16.58 5.29
N SER A 27 46.32 17.21 4.72
CA SER A 27 45.66 16.77 3.49
C SER A 27 46.55 16.95 2.25
N GLN A 28 46.28 16.19 1.19
CA GLN A 28 46.96 16.29 -0.11
C GLN A 28 46.81 17.71 -0.70
N GLU A 29 47.84 18.17 -1.41
CA GLU A 29 47.94 19.52 -2.01
C GLU A 29 47.89 20.70 -1.01
N VAL A 30 47.93 20.42 0.29
CA VAL A 30 48.10 21.46 1.32
C VAL A 30 49.57 21.74 1.55
N LEU A 31 49.92 23.01 1.69
CA LEU A 31 51.27 23.49 1.96
C LEU A 31 51.74 23.05 3.36
N ARG A 32 52.88 22.35 3.42
CA ARG A 32 53.51 21.88 4.65
C ARG A 32 54.95 22.33 4.75
N PHE A 33 55.40 22.53 5.99
CA PHE A 33 56.76 22.96 6.31
C PHE A 33 57.46 21.89 7.14
N GLY A 34 58.65 21.47 6.72
CA GLY A 34 59.45 20.44 7.33
C GLY A 34 60.68 21.03 8.03
N ILE A 35 60.90 20.64 9.27
CA ILE A 35 62.10 20.98 10.04
C ILE A 35 62.96 19.72 10.19
N HIS A 36 64.24 19.79 9.80
CA HIS A 36 65.16 18.68 9.99
C HIS A 36 65.48 18.51 11.48
N GLN A 37 65.19 17.34 12.03
CA GLN A 37 65.62 16.92 13.36
C GLN A 37 66.78 15.92 13.23
N LYS A 38 67.82 16.10 14.05
CA LYS A 38 68.87 15.09 14.24
C LYS A 38 68.34 14.02 15.18
N ALA A 39 68.16 12.79 14.69
CA ALA A 39 67.94 11.65 15.57
C ALA A 39 69.28 11.23 16.22
N GLU A 40 69.25 10.55 17.37
CA GLU A 40 70.42 10.01 18.09
C GLU A 40 71.30 9.07 17.23
N ASN A 41 70.80 8.64 16.07
CA ASN A 41 71.40 7.61 15.21
C ASN A 41 72.05 8.18 13.94
N ASP A 42 72.36 9.49 13.91
CA ASP A 42 72.86 10.23 12.73
C ASP A 42 71.91 10.21 11.51
N GLN A 43 70.64 9.83 11.70
CA GLN A 43 69.60 9.95 10.67
C GLN A 43 68.84 11.27 10.83
N THR A 44 68.87 12.12 9.81
CA THR A 44 68.04 13.33 9.73
C THR A 44 66.62 12.98 9.31
N THR A 45 65.64 13.26 10.15
CA THR A 45 64.21 13.09 9.83
C THR A 45 63.52 14.46 9.75
N LEU A 46 62.45 14.57 8.95
CA LEU A 46 61.69 15.80 8.79
C LEU A 46 60.42 15.75 9.63
N SER A 47 60.29 16.71 10.55
CA SER A 47 59.03 16.94 11.27
C SER A 47 58.16 17.91 10.48
N TRP A 48 57.01 17.44 10.01
CA TRP A 48 56.09 18.22 9.18
C TRP A 48 55.08 19.00 10.01
N LEU A 49 54.83 20.26 9.63
CA LEU A 49 53.87 21.17 10.24
C LEU A 49 52.91 21.70 9.17
N HIS A 50 51.63 21.94 9.52
CA HIS A 50 50.76 22.77 8.67
C HIS A 50 51.37 24.15 8.54
N SER A 51 51.22 24.80 7.38
CA SER A 51 51.67 26.19 7.20
C SER A 51 51.13 27.16 8.28
N ALA A 52 49.93 26.92 8.81
CA ALA A 52 49.36 27.72 9.91
C ALA A 52 49.94 27.41 11.31
N CYS A 53 50.53 26.23 11.50
CA CYS A 53 51.14 25.81 12.77
C CYS A 53 52.61 26.24 12.90
N VAL A 54 53.18 26.81 11.84
CA VAL A 54 54.56 27.28 11.83
C VAL A 54 54.63 28.68 12.44
N LEU A 55 55.49 28.85 13.44
CA LEU A 55 55.88 30.17 13.95
C LEU A 55 56.88 30.80 12.98
N TRP A 56 56.40 31.30 11.84
CA TRP A 56 57.23 31.82 10.75
C TRP A 56 58.25 32.88 11.19
N GLY A 57 57.90 33.68 12.20
CA GLY A 57 58.81 34.68 12.78
C GLY A 57 60.00 34.10 13.55
N GLU A 58 60.01 32.81 13.88
CA GLU A 58 61.12 32.16 14.61
C GLU A 58 62.04 31.36 13.69
N ILE A 59 61.77 31.37 12.38
CA ILE A 59 62.61 30.73 11.38
C ILE A 59 63.83 31.62 11.14
N GLY A 60 64.99 31.17 11.61
CA GLY A 60 66.28 31.85 11.44
C GLY A 60 66.94 31.72 10.06
N ALA A 61 66.20 31.28 9.03
CA ALA A 61 66.70 31.11 7.67
C ALA A 61 66.13 32.18 6.73
N ALA A 62 66.94 32.63 5.76
CA ALA A 62 66.42 33.41 4.67
C ALA A 62 65.49 32.54 3.81
N VAL A 63 64.54 33.18 3.15
CA VAL A 63 63.54 32.50 2.32
C VAL A 63 64.22 31.68 1.20
N ASP A 64 65.33 32.19 0.66
CA ASP A 64 66.13 31.53 -0.38
C ASP A 64 66.93 30.33 0.13
N ASP A 65 67.07 30.18 1.46
CA ASP A 65 67.75 29.04 2.11
C ASP A 65 66.75 27.92 2.50
N ILE A 66 65.46 28.03 2.14
CA ILE A 66 64.44 27.00 2.40
C ILE A 66 64.28 26.12 1.14
N ASP A 67 64.53 24.82 1.28
CA ASP A 67 64.40 23.86 0.18
C ASP A 67 62.94 23.80 -0.32
N GLY A 68 62.73 23.88 -1.64
CA GLY A 68 61.40 23.87 -2.27
C GLY A 68 60.63 25.20 -2.30
N PHE A 69 61.19 26.30 -1.78
CA PHE A 69 60.51 27.61 -1.80
C PHE A 69 60.26 28.15 -3.22
N ALA A 70 61.24 27.98 -4.11
CA ALA A 70 61.16 28.46 -5.50
C ALA A 70 60.03 27.77 -6.30
N ASP A 71 59.65 26.56 -5.91
CA ASP A 71 58.62 25.76 -6.58
C ASP A 71 57.19 26.07 -6.11
N LEU A 72 57.04 26.98 -5.15
CA LEU A 72 55.73 27.39 -4.64
C LEU A 72 55.00 28.36 -5.58
N ARG A 73 53.67 28.34 -5.52
CA ARG A 73 52.82 29.34 -6.19
C ARG A 73 53.21 30.77 -5.76
N PRO A 74 53.22 31.77 -6.67
CA PRO A 74 53.65 33.14 -6.36
C PRO A 74 52.92 33.80 -5.17
N ALA A 75 51.62 33.50 -5.01
CA ALA A 75 50.82 34.01 -3.90
C ALA A 75 51.29 33.47 -2.53
N ASP A 76 51.74 32.22 -2.48
CA ASP A 76 52.20 31.59 -1.24
C ASP A 76 53.66 31.97 -0.93
N GLN A 77 54.50 32.15 -1.96
CA GLN A 77 55.82 32.77 -1.83
C GLN A 77 55.75 34.14 -1.15
N GLN A 78 54.83 35.01 -1.59
CA GLN A 78 54.65 36.33 -0.99
C GLN A 78 54.17 36.26 0.47
N LYS A 79 53.28 35.33 0.80
CA LYS A 79 52.78 35.17 2.19
C LYS A 79 53.89 34.73 3.13
N ILE A 80 54.70 33.74 2.74
CA ILE A 80 55.79 33.21 3.57
C ILE A 80 56.92 34.21 3.71
N ALA A 81 57.30 34.89 2.61
CA ALA A 81 58.32 35.93 2.65
C ALA A 81 57.92 37.09 3.57
N ARG A 82 56.63 37.45 3.60
CA ARG A 82 56.09 38.41 4.58
C ARG A 82 56.16 37.86 6.01
N ALA A 83 55.80 36.59 6.23
CA ALA A 83 55.72 35.99 7.55
C ALA A 83 57.09 35.82 8.25
N ILE A 84 58.15 35.45 7.51
CA ILE A 84 59.52 35.31 8.05
C ILE A 84 60.12 36.69 8.41
N ARG A 85 59.76 37.74 7.67
CA ARG A 85 60.28 39.10 7.87
C ARG A 85 59.80 39.79 9.16
N VAL A 86 58.76 39.26 9.83
CA VAL A 86 58.06 39.94 10.95
C VAL A 86 58.81 39.88 12.29
N LYS A 87 59.85 39.04 12.48
CA LYS A 87 60.62 38.98 13.75
C LYS A 87 62.13 39.28 13.61
N GLY A 88 62.52 39.93 12.52
CA GLY A 88 63.89 40.39 12.27
C GLY A 88 64.04 41.90 12.21
N THR A 89 63.52 42.67 13.18
CA THR A 89 63.80 44.11 13.27
C THR A 89 63.99 44.59 14.71
N LYS A 90 65.20 44.37 15.25
CA LYS A 90 65.89 45.46 15.95
C LYS A 90 67.26 45.68 15.32
N THR A 91 67.34 46.86 14.69
CA THR A 91 68.54 47.66 14.42
C THR A 91 69.67 47.02 13.61
N ALA A 92 69.60 47.22 12.29
CA ALA A 92 70.74 47.67 11.52
C ALA A 92 70.27 48.74 10.53
N SER A 93 70.83 49.92 10.71
CA SER A 93 70.71 51.10 9.86
C SER A 93 70.92 50.77 8.38
N GLN A 94 69.86 50.95 7.58
CA GLN A 94 70.01 51.43 6.21
C GLN A 94 68.92 52.46 5.93
N SER A 95 69.39 53.70 5.81
CA SER A 95 68.69 54.80 5.18
C SER A 95 68.29 54.41 3.76
N SER A 96 67.02 54.08 3.54
CA SER A 96 66.34 54.43 2.29
C SER A 96 65.29 55.47 2.65
N SER A 97 65.49 56.69 2.19
CA SER A 97 64.52 57.78 2.29
C SER A 97 63.22 57.40 1.56
N GLN A 98 62.31 56.69 2.23
CA GLN A 98 60.90 56.86 1.92
C GLN A 98 60.58 58.29 2.34
N SER A 99 60.30 59.15 1.36
CA SER A 99 59.94 60.52 1.64
C SER A 99 58.74 60.53 2.60
N ALA A 100 58.68 61.53 3.48
CA ALA A 100 57.51 61.72 4.34
C ALA A 100 56.19 61.81 3.55
N SER A 101 56.24 62.07 2.22
CA SER A 101 55.10 61.96 1.33
C SER A 101 54.63 60.51 1.14
N ALA A 102 55.52 59.55 0.88
CA ALA A 102 55.15 58.15 0.63
C ALA A 102 54.43 57.49 1.82
N LEU A 103 54.81 57.85 3.05
CA LEU A 103 54.12 57.38 4.27
C LEU A 103 52.76 58.06 4.47
N ARG A 104 52.61 59.34 4.10
CA ARG A 104 51.30 60.03 4.14
C ARG A 104 50.35 59.47 3.08
N ASP A 105 50.85 59.16 1.90
CA ASP A 105 50.06 58.57 0.81
C ASP A 105 49.57 57.15 1.18
N LEU A 106 50.42 56.36 1.86
CA LEU A 106 50.02 55.04 2.37
C LEU A 106 48.95 55.15 3.47
N LEU A 107 49.09 56.10 4.40
CA LEU A 107 48.08 56.35 5.42
C LEU A 107 46.74 56.77 4.81
N ALA A 108 46.76 57.67 3.82
CA ALA A 108 45.56 58.08 3.10
C ALA A 108 44.87 56.89 2.42
N SER A 109 45.64 56.01 1.75
CA SER A 109 45.11 54.78 1.14
C SER A 109 44.46 53.84 2.16
N ILE A 110 45.07 53.67 3.34
CA ILE A 110 44.50 52.84 4.42
C ILE A 110 43.22 53.48 4.98
N ASP A 111 43.19 54.80 5.18
CA ASP A 111 42.01 55.51 5.67
C ASP A 111 40.85 55.44 4.66
N ASP A 112 41.15 55.51 3.36
CA ASP A 112 40.18 55.31 2.28
C ASP A 112 39.61 53.88 2.30
N GLU A 113 40.47 52.87 2.41
CA GLU A 113 40.03 51.46 2.51
C GLU A 113 39.20 51.22 3.79
N ARG A 114 39.60 51.81 4.91
CA ARG A 114 38.86 51.74 6.18
C ARG A 114 37.49 52.43 6.06
N SER A 115 37.41 53.56 5.38
CA SER A 115 36.14 54.27 5.12
C SER A 115 35.21 53.45 4.21
N ALA A 116 35.77 52.82 3.17
CA ALA A 116 35.04 51.93 2.28
C ALA A 116 34.47 50.72 3.05
N ILE A 117 35.26 50.08 3.92
CA ILE A 117 34.81 48.96 4.76
C ILE A 117 33.72 49.41 5.75
N HIS A 118 33.87 50.57 6.40
CA HIS A 118 32.82 51.09 7.29
C HIS A 118 31.50 51.34 6.54
N SER A 119 31.57 51.84 5.31
CA SER A 119 30.39 52.04 4.46
C SER A 119 29.74 50.70 4.10
N GLN A 120 30.53 49.66 3.83
CA GLN A 120 30.02 48.31 3.61
C GLN A 120 29.37 47.72 4.87
N ILE A 121 29.95 47.92 6.05
CA ILE A 121 29.36 47.49 7.32
C ILE A 121 28.01 48.16 7.54
N ALA A 122 27.91 49.47 7.34
CA ALA A 122 26.64 50.19 7.47
C ALA A 122 25.58 49.64 6.50
N SER A 123 25.93 49.43 5.23
CA SER A 123 25.03 48.84 4.24
C SER A 123 24.58 47.42 4.60
N LEU A 124 25.48 46.59 5.14
CA LEU A 124 25.15 45.24 5.60
C LEU A 124 24.27 45.24 6.85
N GLN A 125 24.49 46.18 7.78
CA GLN A 125 23.65 46.36 8.96
C GLN A 125 22.22 46.77 8.58
N ASP A 126 22.07 47.69 7.62
CA ASP A 126 20.75 48.07 7.10
C ASP A 126 20.04 46.90 6.41
N LYS A 127 20.78 46.11 5.62
CA LYS A 127 20.25 44.88 5.00
C LYS A 127 19.80 43.87 6.05
N LEU A 128 20.59 43.66 7.12
CA LEU A 128 20.21 42.77 8.22
C LEU A 128 18.96 43.26 8.95
N ALA A 129 18.85 44.56 9.21
CA ALA A 129 17.67 45.16 9.82
C ALA A 129 16.42 44.99 8.92
N GLY A 130 16.57 45.21 7.61
CA GLY A 130 15.52 44.97 6.62
C GLY A 130 15.08 43.50 6.60
N LEU A 131 16.02 42.56 6.52
CA LEU A 131 15.73 41.13 6.55
C LEU A 131 15.06 40.70 7.87
N ALA A 132 15.50 41.25 9.00
CA ALA A 132 14.89 40.95 10.30
C ALA A 132 13.44 41.44 10.38
N LYS A 133 13.12 42.59 9.77
CA LYS A 133 11.75 43.11 9.67
C LYS A 133 10.89 42.23 8.76
N THR A 134 11.38 41.88 7.57
CA THR A 134 10.67 41.01 6.63
C THR A 134 10.41 39.63 7.26
N ARG A 135 11.40 39.05 7.94
CA ARG A 135 11.24 37.78 8.66
C ARG A 135 10.13 37.87 9.72
N ARG A 136 10.06 38.98 10.46
CA ARG A 136 9.02 39.19 11.48
C ARG A 136 7.62 39.24 10.87
N ALA A 137 7.44 40.02 9.80
CA ALA A 137 6.16 40.11 9.10
C ALA A 137 5.69 38.75 8.56
N VAL A 138 6.58 38.00 7.90
CA VAL A 138 6.26 36.65 7.39
C VAL A 138 5.94 35.67 8.52
N ALA A 139 6.64 35.76 9.66
CA ALA A 139 6.35 34.90 10.81
C ALA A 139 4.98 35.20 11.44
N GLU A 140 4.58 36.48 11.49
CA GLU A 140 3.25 36.89 11.95
C GLU A 140 2.15 36.38 11.01
N GLU A 141 2.30 36.56 9.69
CA GLU A 141 1.37 36.03 8.69
C GLU A 141 1.24 34.51 8.79
N LEU A 142 2.38 33.79 8.89
CA LEU A 142 2.38 32.34 9.02
C LEU A 142 1.71 31.86 10.32
N SER A 143 1.85 32.61 11.42
CA SER A 143 1.22 32.27 12.70
C SER A 143 -0.30 32.45 12.69
N ALA A 144 -0.82 33.31 11.82
CA ALA A 144 -2.25 33.50 11.63
C ALA A 144 -2.89 32.40 10.75
N VAL A 145 -2.08 31.62 10.02
CA VAL A 145 -2.56 30.46 9.27
C VAL A 145 -2.86 29.33 10.26
N THR A 146 -4.13 29.05 10.46
CA THR A 146 -4.59 27.85 11.18
C THR A 146 -4.33 26.63 10.33
N PHE A 147 -3.69 25.62 10.92
CA PHE A 147 -3.53 24.30 10.31
C PHE A 147 -4.46 23.34 11.04
N PRO A 148 -5.67 23.04 10.53
CA PRO A 148 -6.67 22.27 11.26
C PRO A 148 -6.16 20.92 11.79
N ILE A 149 -5.20 20.31 11.09
CA ILE A 149 -4.59 19.04 11.48
C ILE A 149 -3.64 19.13 12.69
N LEU A 150 -3.25 20.34 13.08
CA LEU A 150 -2.48 20.62 14.31
C LEU A 150 -3.39 21.01 15.48
N GLU A 151 -4.68 21.23 15.23
CA GLU A 151 -5.68 21.64 16.22
C GLU A 151 -6.57 20.49 16.68
N ILE A 152 -6.59 19.38 15.93
CA ILE A 152 -7.31 18.17 16.32
C ILE A 152 -6.62 17.47 17.52
N PRO A 153 -7.38 16.85 18.43
CA PRO A 153 -6.82 16.10 19.55
C PRO A 153 -5.88 14.98 19.10
N ASN A 154 -4.93 14.63 19.97
CA ASN A 154 -3.94 13.59 19.69
C ASN A 154 -4.61 12.24 19.43
N GLU A 155 -5.71 11.93 20.12
CA GLU A 155 -6.48 10.69 19.96
C GLU A 155 -6.99 10.56 18.52
N ILE A 156 -7.61 11.63 18.00
CA ILE A 156 -8.14 11.67 16.63
C ILE A 156 -6.98 11.60 15.62
N THR A 157 -5.90 12.33 15.88
CA THR A 157 -4.68 12.29 15.04
C THR A 157 -4.11 10.87 14.96
N THR A 158 -4.03 10.16 16.08
CA THR A 158 -3.51 8.78 16.11
C THR A 158 -4.43 7.78 15.41
N GLU A 159 -5.75 7.94 15.48
CA GLU A 159 -6.68 7.09 14.72
C GLU A 159 -6.58 7.34 13.20
N ILE A 160 -6.39 8.60 12.79
CA ILE A 160 -6.08 8.93 11.39
C ILE A 160 -4.78 8.23 10.94
N PHE A 161 -3.75 8.22 11.78
CA PHE A 161 -2.48 7.55 11.47
C PHE A 161 -2.65 6.05 11.27
N VAL A 162 -3.47 5.39 12.11
CA VAL A 162 -3.75 3.96 12.00
C VAL A 162 -4.46 3.67 10.68
N HIS A 163 -5.52 4.39 10.35
CA HIS A 163 -6.24 4.20 9.08
C HIS A 163 -5.36 4.48 7.85
N TYR A 164 -4.56 5.53 7.89
CA TYR A 164 -3.58 5.82 6.84
C TYR A 164 -2.58 4.66 6.70
N ALA A 165 -2.07 4.14 7.81
CA ALA A 165 -1.11 3.04 7.78
C ALA A 165 -1.72 1.75 7.23
N GLU A 166 -2.93 1.38 7.63
CA GLU A 166 -3.64 0.22 7.08
C GLU A 166 -3.86 0.33 5.56
N LEU A 167 -4.22 1.52 5.08
CA LEU A 167 -4.40 1.78 3.64
C LEU A 167 -3.09 1.62 2.87
N VAL A 168 -2.02 2.24 3.35
CA VAL A 168 -0.70 2.24 2.69
C VAL A 168 -0.05 0.86 2.76
N SER A 169 -0.15 0.14 3.89
CA SER A 169 0.40 -1.21 4.01
C SER A 169 -0.23 -2.16 3.00
N LYS A 170 -1.54 -2.08 2.79
CA LYS A 170 -2.23 -2.88 1.75
C LYS A 170 -1.76 -2.56 0.33
N GLN A 171 -1.43 -1.29 0.06
CA GLN A 171 -1.03 -0.83 -1.28
C GLN A 171 0.44 -1.14 -1.61
N TYR A 172 1.35 -0.96 -0.66
CA TYR A 172 2.80 -1.02 -0.92
C TYR A 172 3.51 -2.24 -0.32
N GLN A 173 2.86 -2.96 0.62
CA GLN A 173 3.32 -4.24 1.18
C GLN A 173 4.81 -4.28 1.51
N SER A 174 5.31 -3.24 2.21
CA SER A 174 6.74 -3.12 2.52
C SER A 174 6.98 -2.48 3.89
N LEU A 175 8.21 -2.64 4.40
CA LEU A 175 8.69 -1.89 5.58
C LEU A 175 8.90 -0.40 5.30
N TRP A 176 8.88 0.02 4.05
CA TRP A 176 8.95 1.44 3.66
C TRP A 176 7.56 2.08 3.69
N SER A 177 6.79 1.78 4.74
CA SER A 177 5.38 2.10 4.85
C SER A 177 5.11 3.41 5.59
N ALA A 178 3.82 3.68 5.76
CA ALA A 178 3.24 4.83 6.44
C ALA A 178 3.89 5.27 7.77
N PRO A 179 4.34 4.38 8.69
CA PRO A 179 4.90 4.82 9.97
C PRO A 179 6.14 5.70 9.77
N LEU A 180 6.98 5.40 8.77
CA LEU A 180 8.12 6.25 8.45
C LEU A 180 7.69 7.60 7.92
N VAL A 181 6.74 7.64 6.98
CA VAL A 181 6.22 8.89 6.40
C VAL A 181 5.70 9.81 7.50
N LEU A 182 4.88 9.28 8.41
CA LEU A 182 4.31 10.01 9.53
C LEU A 182 5.40 10.61 10.44
N THR A 183 6.49 9.86 10.66
CA THR A 183 7.62 10.36 11.47
C THR A 183 8.46 11.46 10.80
N HIS A 184 8.22 11.80 9.54
CA HIS A 184 8.98 12.82 8.81
C HIS A 184 8.17 14.10 8.50
N VAL A 185 6.90 14.18 8.90
CA VAL A 185 6.06 15.36 8.66
C VAL A 185 6.44 16.53 9.57
N CYS A 186 6.32 16.35 10.90
CA CYS A 186 6.69 17.36 11.88
C CYS A 186 7.12 16.70 13.21
N ARG A 187 7.58 17.50 14.18
CA ARG A 187 8.04 16.98 15.49
C ARG A 187 6.92 16.29 16.26
N THR A 188 5.74 16.92 16.34
CA THR A 188 4.57 16.36 17.04
C THR A 188 4.14 15.03 16.45
N TRP A 189 4.07 14.93 15.12
CA TRP A 189 3.69 13.69 14.44
C TRP A 189 4.72 12.59 14.64
N ARG A 190 6.01 12.94 14.66
CA ARG A 190 7.08 12.00 14.98
C ARG A 190 6.92 11.43 16.39
N GLU A 191 6.68 12.29 17.38
CA GLU A 191 6.47 11.86 18.76
C GLU A 191 5.26 10.94 18.89
N LEU A 192 4.12 11.33 18.32
CA LEU A 192 2.90 10.53 18.31
C LEU A 192 3.08 9.18 17.60
N ALA A 193 3.65 9.18 16.39
CA ALA A 193 3.86 7.96 15.62
C ALA A 193 4.84 6.99 16.30
N ILE A 194 5.91 7.50 16.93
CA ILE A 194 6.84 6.66 17.70
C ILE A 194 6.17 6.12 18.98
N ALA A 195 5.34 6.92 19.65
CA ALA A 195 4.64 6.54 20.87
C ALA A 195 3.43 5.62 20.64
N LEU A 196 3.13 5.25 19.40
CA LEU A 196 1.98 4.43 19.03
C LEU A 196 2.41 3.03 18.53
N PRO A 197 2.61 2.04 19.43
CA PRO A 197 3.14 0.73 19.08
C PRO A 197 2.37 -0.01 17.98
N ARG A 198 1.03 0.09 17.96
CA ARG A 198 0.16 -0.55 16.96
C ARG A 198 0.47 -0.13 15.51
N LEU A 199 1.06 1.05 15.32
CA LEU A 199 1.48 1.55 14.01
C LEU A 199 2.66 0.72 13.44
N TRP A 200 3.45 0.09 14.31
CA TRP A 200 4.65 -0.68 13.97
C TRP A 200 4.41 -2.19 14.01
N ALA A 201 3.18 -2.63 14.30
CA ALA A 201 2.82 -4.03 14.47
C ALA A 201 2.64 -4.78 13.14
N GLU A 202 2.51 -4.06 12.02
CA GLU A 202 2.33 -4.65 10.70
C GLU A 202 3.66 -4.69 9.92
N ILE A 203 4.11 -5.90 9.61
CA ILE A 203 5.44 -6.19 9.08
C ILE A 203 5.28 -6.96 7.78
N TRP A 204 5.72 -6.35 6.68
CA TRP A 204 5.75 -6.97 5.36
C TRP A 204 7.19 -7.24 4.94
N LEU A 205 7.54 -8.51 4.77
CA LEU A 205 8.87 -8.95 4.37
C LEU A 205 8.94 -9.20 2.86
N GLY A 206 9.92 -8.58 2.22
CA GLY A 206 10.22 -8.85 0.81
C GLY A 206 11.25 -9.96 0.62
N ASP A 207 11.60 -10.17 -0.65
CA ASP A 207 12.39 -11.31 -1.16
C ASP A 207 13.87 -11.18 -0.88
N LYS A 208 14.31 -10.00 -0.44
CA LYS A 208 15.72 -9.68 -0.22
C LYS A 208 15.90 -9.15 1.19
N SER A 209 16.93 -9.64 1.87
CA SER A 209 17.45 -9.02 3.07
C SER A 209 18.69 -8.21 2.73
N THR A 210 18.77 -7.06 3.37
CA THR A 210 19.94 -6.19 3.34
C THR A 210 20.21 -5.73 4.76
N PRO A 211 21.43 -5.33 5.12
CA PRO A 211 21.71 -4.77 6.44
C PRO A 211 20.77 -3.62 6.82
N ARG A 212 20.27 -2.89 5.82
CA ARG A 212 19.27 -1.83 5.99
C ARG A 212 17.90 -2.38 6.37
N ILE A 213 17.45 -3.47 5.74
CA ILE A 213 16.19 -4.15 6.07
C ILE A 213 16.27 -4.78 7.47
N ASP A 214 17.39 -5.42 7.81
CA ASP A 214 17.61 -5.98 9.16
C ASP A 214 17.53 -4.88 10.24
N PHE A 215 18.14 -3.72 9.98
CA PHE A 215 18.05 -2.57 10.87
C PHE A 215 16.60 -2.09 11.03
N LEU A 216 15.84 -1.98 9.95
CA LEU A 216 14.43 -1.59 10.00
C LEU A 216 13.59 -2.62 10.75
N LEU A 217 13.79 -3.92 10.51
CA LEU A 217 13.04 -4.94 11.24
C LEU A 217 13.27 -4.87 12.75
N ARG A 218 14.52 -4.69 13.18
CA ARG A 218 14.83 -4.47 14.61
C ARG A 218 14.14 -3.22 15.15
N LEU A 219 14.09 -2.15 14.35
CA LEU A 219 13.40 -0.92 14.73
C LEU A 219 11.89 -1.15 14.86
N TRP A 220 11.27 -1.91 13.96
CA TRP A 220 9.84 -2.23 14.01
C TRP A 220 9.51 -3.04 15.25
N PHE A 221 10.23 -4.15 15.49
CA PHE A 221 10.05 -4.94 16.71
C PHE A 221 10.22 -4.11 17.98
N LYS A 222 11.24 -3.26 18.02
CA LYS A 222 11.48 -2.37 19.16
C LYS A 222 10.32 -1.40 19.41
N ARG A 223 9.70 -0.87 18.35
CA ARG A 223 8.59 0.10 18.47
C ARG A 223 7.23 -0.56 18.69
N ALA A 224 7.01 -1.74 18.12
CA ALA A 224 5.81 -2.55 18.36
C ALA A 224 5.74 -3.04 19.82
N GLY A 225 6.89 -3.24 20.46
CA GLY A 225 6.97 -3.58 21.88
C GLY A 225 6.34 -4.93 22.19
N SER A 226 5.22 -4.94 22.91
CA SER A 226 4.44 -6.14 23.26
C SER A 226 3.13 -6.27 22.46
N THR A 227 2.92 -5.39 21.49
CA THR A 227 1.71 -5.38 20.66
C THR A 227 1.66 -6.63 19.79
N PRO A 228 0.48 -7.26 19.61
CA PRO A 228 0.33 -8.37 18.68
C PRO A 228 0.80 -8.01 17.27
N LEU A 229 1.64 -8.87 16.67
CA LEU A 229 2.26 -8.63 15.37
C LEU A 229 1.44 -9.26 14.25
N ARG A 230 1.34 -8.53 13.13
CA ARG A 230 0.84 -9.01 11.85
C ARG A 230 1.98 -9.09 10.86
N VAL A 231 2.43 -10.33 10.62
CA VAL A 231 3.64 -10.61 9.85
C VAL A 231 3.24 -11.25 8.53
N HIS A 232 3.67 -10.65 7.43
CA HIS A 232 3.37 -11.09 6.09
C HIS A 232 4.67 -11.33 5.31
N THR A 233 4.86 -12.55 4.83
CA THR A 233 5.94 -12.92 3.91
C THR A 233 5.32 -13.37 2.58
N PRO A 234 4.85 -12.43 1.73
CA PRO A 234 4.17 -12.76 0.47
C PRO A 234 5.02 -13.59 -0.50
N TYR A 235 6.33 -13.59 -0.31
CA TYR A 235 7.30 -14.35 -1.08
C TYR A 235 8.05 -15.31 -0.17
N ALA A 236 8.78 -16.28 -0.76
CA ALA A 236 9.58 -17.23 0.00
C ALA A 236 10.51 -16.51 1.02
N GLY A 237 10.96 -15.29 0.70
CA GLY A 237 11.73 -14.42 1.60
C GLY A 237 13.18 -14.85 1.72
N GLU A 238 13.93 -14.26 2.65
CA GLU A 238 15.30 -14.68 2.96
C GLU A 238 15.42 -15.33 4.35
N PRO A 239 16.28 -16.36 4.51
CA PRO A 239 16.45 -17.08 5.78
C PRO A 239 16.75 -16.18 6.99
N ARG A 240 17.52 -15.11 6.78
CA ARG A 240 17.87 -14.14 7.85
C ARG A 240 16.64 -13.44 8.43
N SER A 241 15.69 -13.07 7.58
CA SER A 241 14.46 -12.40 8.01
C SER A 241 13.62 -13.33 8.87
N TYR A 242 13.46 -14.60 8.48
CA TYR A 242 12.76 -15.61 9.29
C TYR A 242 13.43 -15.85 10.64
N ASN A 243 14.76 -15.94 10.69
CA ASN A 243 15.49 -16.08 11.95
C ASN A 243 15.18 -14.94 12.93
N MET A 244 15.01 -13.71 12.44
CA MET A 244 14.58 -12.59 13.27
C MET A 244 13.11 -12.69 13.70
N LEU A 245 12.22 -13.13 12.80
CA LEU A 245 10.80 -13.34 13.10
C LEU A 245 10.58 -14.39 14.20
N ILE A 246 11.31 -15.51 14.16
CA ILE A 246 11.19 -16.63 15.11
C ILE A 246 11.34 -16.14 16.56
N GLY A 247 12.23 -15.17 16.80
CA GLY A 247 12.44 -14.57 18.13
C GLY A 247 11.23 -13.81 18.68
N HIS A 248 10.27 -13.44 17.83
CA HIS A 248 9.05 -12.70 18.16
C HIS A 248 7.76 -13.52 17.95
N SER A 249 7.86 -14.85 17.78
CA SER A 249 6.74 -15.77 17.54
C SER A 249 5.59 -15.65 18.55
N GLU A 250 5.89 -15.46 19.83
CA GLU A 250 4.90 -15.32 20.91
C GLU A 250 4.01 -14.07 20.81
N GLN A 251 4.42 -13.10 19.99
CA GLN A 251 3.65 -11.89 19.72
C GLN A 251 2.82 -12.01 18.45
N MET A 252 3.07 -13.01 17.60
CA MET A 252 2.38 -13.14 16.31
C MET A 252 0.90 -13.47 16.53
N GLU A 253 0.05 -12.59 16.03
CA GLU A 253 -1.40 -12.80 15.95
C GLU A 253 -1.82 -13.16 14.52
N THR A 254 -1.13 -12.63 13.53
CA THR A 254 -1.35 -12.90 12.11
C THR A 254 -0.01 -13.26 11.50
N PHE A 255 0.04 -14.39 10.80
CA PHE A 255 1.22 -14.83 10.07
C PHE A 255 0.82 -15.29 8.68
N SER A 256 1.52 -14.84 7.63
CA SER A 256 1.42 -15.47 6.32
C SER A 256 2.78 -15.82 5.75
N CYS A 257 2.89 -17.02 5.17
CA CYS A 257 4.10 -17.51 4.54
C CYS A 257 3.85 -18.39 3.32
N THR A 258 4.88 -18.51 2.49
CA THR A 258 4.90 -19.35 1.30
C THR A 258 5.82 -20.55 1.51
N TYR A 259 5.35 -21.74 1.12
CA TYR A 259 6.09 -22.99 1.09
C TYR A 259 6.35 -23.43 -0.36
N PRO A 260 7.50 -24.10 -0.63
CA PRO A 260 8.57 -24.41 0.32
C PRO A 260 9.29 -23.16 0.83
N LEU A 261 9.77 -23.23 2.07
CA LEU A 261 10.61 -22.17 2.65
C LEU A 261 11.95 -22.11 1.89
N PRO A 262 12.66 -20.97 1.91
CA PRO A 262 14.01 -20.88 1.37
C PRO A 262 14.95 -21.91 1.99
N ASP A 263 15.99 -22.30 1.24
CA ASP A 263 17.06 -23.16 1.76
C ASP A 263 17.63 -22.61 3.08
N ASP A 264 17.96 -23.50 4.02
CA ASP A 264 18.42 -23.18 5.38
C ASP A 264 17.39 -22.47 6.30
N CYS A 265 16.13 -22.37 5.91
CA CYS A 265 15.05 -21.84 6.74
C CYS A 265 14.15 -22.97 7.29
N SER A 266 13.90 -22.96 8.61
CA SER A 266 12.90 -23.81 9.26
C SER A 266 12.03 -22.98 10.22
N LEU A 267 10.73 -23.28 10.25
CA LEU A 267 9.80 -22.70 11.21
C LEU A 267 9.68 -23.54 12.49
N ASP A 268 10.32 -24.70 12.62
CA ASP A 268 10.12 -25.62 13.76
C ASP A 268 10.30 -24.96 15.13
N ALA A 269 11.18 -23.95 15.22
CA ALA A 269 11.44 -23.19 16.43
C ALA A 269 10.26 -22.32 16.92
N ILE A 270 9.22 -22.08 16.10
CA ILE A 270 8.00 -21.40 16.52
C ILE A 270 6.94 -22.37 17.06
N SER A 271 7.12 -23.68 16.86
CA SER A 271 6.19 -24.71 17.36
C SER A 271 6.02 -24.58 18.87
N GLY A 272 4.78 -24.55 19.35
CA GLY A 272 4.44 -24.31 20.77
C GLY A 272 4.67 -22.87 21.27
N ARG A 273 5.15 -21.94 20.42
CA ARG A 273 5.42 -20.53 20.74
C ARG A 273 4.49 -19.55 20.02
N ILE A 274 3.41 -20.04 19.44
CA ILE A 274 2.44 -19.29 18.63
C ILE A 274 1.07 -19.22 19.32
N GLY A 275 1.07 -19.07 20.64
CA GLY A 275 -0.15 -19.07 21.47
C GLY A 275 -1.16 -17.95 21.17
N LYS A 276 -0.72 -16.86 20.52
CA LYS A 276 -1.57 -15.74 20.09
C LYS A 276 -2.00 -15.81 18.62
N LEU A 277 -1.49 -16.77 17.86
CA LEU A 277 -1.75 -16.86 16.43
C LEU A 277 -3.24 -17.12 16.19
N ARG A 278 -3.91 -16.14 15.60
CA ARG A 278 -5.35 -16.16 15.31
C ARG A 278 -5.62 -16.37 13.82
N TRP A 279 -4.77 -15.79 12.97
CA TRP A 279 -4.91 -15.83 11.51
C TRP A 279 -3.63 -16.38 10.86
N LEU A 280 -3.77 -17.40 10.02
CA LEU A 280 -2.68 -18.00 9.24
C LEU A 280 -3.01 -17.93 7.76
N GLY A 281 -2.12 -17.34 6.97
CA GLY A 281 -2.14 -17.40 5.52
C GLY A 281 -1.02 -18.31 5.00
N LEU A 282 -1.36 -19.41 4.35
CA LEU A 282 -0.38 -20.37 3.85
C LEU A 282 -0.52 -20.48 2.33
N THR A 283 0.54 -20.12 1.60
CA THR A 283 0.66 -20.44 0.18
C THR A 283 1.56 -21.65 0.03
N ILE A 284 1.11 -22.69 -0.66
CA ILE A 284 1.87 -23.89 -0.97
C ILE A 284 2.03 -23.93 -2.49
N ASP A 285 3.24 -23.64 -2.93
CA ASP A 285 3.67 -23.62 -4.34
C ASP A 285 4.62 -24.81 -4.58
N GLY A 286 4.05 -25.95 -4.98
CA GLY A 286 4.79 -27.21 -5.16
C GLY A 286 4.62 -28.21 -4.00
N GLU A 287 5.59 -29.12 -3.88
CA GLU A 287 5.54 -30.23 -2.91
C GLU A 287 6.04 -29.82 -1.53
N LEU A 288 5.34 -30.29 -0.49
CA LEU A 288 5.84 -30.18 0.89
C LEU A 288 6.86 -31.29 1.17
N PRO A 289 8.01 -30.98 1.79
CA PRO A 289 9.04 -31.98 2.13
C PRO A 289 8.58 -32.98 3.21
N GLY A 290 7.50 -32.70 3.92
CA GLY A 290 6.95 -33.54 4.99
C GLY A 290 5.67 -32.95 5.58
N PRO A 291 5.11 -33.56 6.64
CA PRO A 291 3.91 -33.04 7.29
C PRO A 291 4.20 -31.71 7.99
N LEU A 292 3.32 -30.74 7.74
CA LEU A 292 3.41 -29.41 8.34
C LEU A 292 2.75 -29.42 9.72
N THR A 293 3.55 -29.62 10.76
CA THR A 293 3.11 -29.78 12.17
C THR A 293 3.37 -28.56 13.03
N VAL A 294 4.14 -27.58 12.55
CA VAL A 294 4.54 -26.38 13.30
C VAL A 294 3.35 -25.56 13.83
N PHE A 295 2.19 -25.66 13.18
CA PHE A 295 0.97 -24.94 13.53
C PHE A 295 -0.06 -25.79 14.30
N ALA A 296 0.31 -27.02 14.71
CA ALA A 296 -0.60 -27.93 15.41
C ALA A 296 -0.99 -27.40 16.82
N ASP A 297 -0.04 -26.78 17.54
CA ASP A 297 -0.27 -26.20 18.88
C ASP A 297 -0.44 -24.67 18.82
N ALA A 298 -1.60 -24.24 18.31
CA ALA A 298 -1.98 -22.84 18.20
C ALA A 298 -3.39 -22.60 18.79
N PRO A 299 -3.55 -22.45 20.12
CA PRO A 299 -4.86 -22.44 20.80
C PRO A 299 -5.78 -21.24 20.42
N ALA A 300 -5.21 -20.13 19.96
CA ALA A 300 -5.95 -18.95 19.52
C ALA A 300 -6.37 -19.01 18.04
N PHE A 301 -6.02 -20.07 17.30
CA PHE A 301 -6.16 -20.12 15.85
C PHE A 301 -7.63 -20.24 15.42
N ARG A 302 -8.09 -19.30 14.56
CA ARG A 302 -9.49 -19.18 14.14
C ARG A 302 -9.68 -19.04 12.64
N THR A 303 -8.75 -18.39 11.93
CA THR A 303 -8.89 -18.11 10.51
C THR A 303 -7.74 -18.68 9.72
N LEU A 304 -8.02 -19.58 8.77
CA LEU A 304 -7.05 -20.15 7.85
C LEU A 304 -7.31 -19.66 6.43
N GLY A 305 -6.32 -19.01 5.82
CA GLY A 305 -6.23 -18.80 4.38
C GLY A 305 -5.24 -19.81 3.79
N LEU A 306 -5.64 -20.62 2.83
CA LEU A 306 -4.81 -21.63 2.19
C LEU A 306 -4.88 -21.51 0.67
N SER A 307 -3.74 -21.27 0.05
CA SER A 307 -3.58 -21.24 -1.41
C SER A 307 -2.73 -22.42 -1.82
N TYR A 308 -3.28 -23.36 -2.60
CA TYR A 308 -2.57 -24.57 -2.99
C TYR A 308 -2.58 -24.76 -4.50
N PHE A 309 -1.39 -24.71 -5.12
CA PHE A 309 -1.20 -24.80 -6.57
C PHE A 309 -0.21 -25.93 -6.93
N PRO A 310 -0.51 -27.20 -6.62
CA PRO A 310 0.42 -28.30 -6.87
C PRO A 310 0.43 -28.77 -8.32
N ASP A 311 1.43 -29.61 -8.62
CA ASP A 311 1.36 -30.57 -9.71
C ASP A 311 0.14 -31.50 -9.51
N PRO A 312 -0.76 -31.66 -10.51
CA PRO A 312 -1.93 -32.55 -10.41
C PRO A 312 -1.62 -33.99 -10.02
N ASP A 313 -0.44 -34.50 -10.38
CA ASP A 313 -0.01 -35.87 -10.09
C ASP A 313 0.85 -35.98 -8.81
N GLY A 314 1.07 -34.85 -8.11
CA GLY A 314 1.88 -34.77 -6.90
C GLY A 314 1.18 -35.33 -5.64
N PRO A 315 1.96 -35.64 -4.58
CA PRO A 315 1.42 -36.08 -3.31
C PRO A 315 0.57 -34.99 -2.64
N GLN A 316 -0.47 -35.40 -1.91
CA GLN A 316 -1.29 -34.46 -1.14
C GLN A 316 -0.52 -33.86 0.05
N PRO A 317 -0.76 -32.59 0.39
CA PRO A 317 -0.07 -31.95 1.50
C PRO A 317 -0.61 -32.52 2.81
N GLN A 318 0.29 -32.98 3.69
CA GLN A 318 -0.08 -33.42 5.03
C GLN A 318 -0.05 -32.21 5.97
N LEU A 319 -1.24 -31.70 6.30
CA LEU A 319 -1.42 -30.50 7.12
C LEU A 319 -1.98 -30.89 8.49
N ASP A 320 -1.23 -30.64 9.56
CA ASP A 320 -1.66 -30.89 10.93
C ASP A 320 -1.97 -29.58 11.64
N PHE A 321 -3.26 -29.23 11.64
CA PHE A 321 -3.80 -28.02 12.25
C PHE A 321 -4.88 -28.38 13.27
N PRO A 322 -5.15 -27.51 14.25
CA PRO A 322 -6.29 -27.66 15.15
C PRO A 322 -7.60 -27.28 14.43
N TRP A 323 -8.03 -28.11 13.47
CA TRP A 323 -9.18 -27.88 12.58
C TRP A 323 -10.48 -27.56 13.33
N ALA A 324 -10.69 -28.18 14.50
CA ALA A 324 -11.95 -28.10 15.23
C ALA A 324 -12.30 -26.70 15.77
N GLN A 325 -11.32 -25.82 15.95
CA GLN A 325 -11.51 -24.47 16.48
C GLN A 325 -11.57 -23.38 15.40
N LEU A 326 -11.39 -23.73 14.12
CA LEU A 326 -11.49 -22.77 13.02
C LEU A 326 -12.94 -22.29 12.86
N THR A 327 -13.08 -20.97 12.68
CA THR A 327 -14.35 -20.27 12.42
C THR A 327 -14.38 -19.71 11.00
N GLU A 328 -13.24 -19.48 10.37
CA GLU A 328 -13.14 -18.91 9.03
C GLU A 328 -12.14 -19.69 8.19
N LEU A 329 -12.53 -20.09 6.99
CA LEU A 329 -11.69 -20.81 6.04
C LEU A 329 -11.76 -20.14 4.68
N ARG A 330 -10.61 -19.74 4.14
CA ARG A 330 -10.45 -19.27 2.77
C ARG A 330 -9.52 -20.20 2.01
N ILE A 331 -9.99 -20.80 0.92
CA ILE A 331 -9.21 -21.76 0.14
C ILE A 331 -9.18 -21.38 -1.34
N SER A 332 -7.99 -21.23 -1.90
CA SER A 332 -7.77 -21.06 -3.34
C SER A 332 -6.92 -22.16 -3.96
N GLY A 333 -7.16 -22.43 -5.25
CA GLY A 333 -6.41 -23.40 -6.04
C GLY A 333 -7.05 -24.79 -6.10
N ASN A 334 -6.23 -25.84 -6.11
CA ASN A 334 -6.66 -27.23 -6.23
C ASN A 334 -6.60 -27.92 -4.88
N MET A 335 -7.74 -28.15 -4.22
CA MET A 335 -7.80 -28.81 -2.93
C MET A 335 -8.45 -30.20 -3.02
N PRO A 336 -7.66 -31.28 -2.96
CA PRO A 336 -8.24 -32.61 -2.86
C PRO A 336 -8.93 -32.82 -1.51
N ASP A 337 -9.96 -33.67 -1.49
CA ASP A 337 -10.70 -34.06 -0.28
C ASP A 337 -11.31 -32.92 0.57
N LEU A 338 -11.68 -31.80 -0.06
CA LEU A 338 -12.29 -30.64 0.62
C LEU A 338 -13.37 -31.03 1.64
N VAL A 339 -14.28 -31.95 1.30
CA VAL A 339 -15.38 -32.38 2.19
C VAL A 339 -14.87 -33.11 3.44
N ARG A 340 -13.81 -33.91 3.33
CA ARG A 340 -13.17 -34.57 4.48
C ARG A 340 -12.55 -33.54 5.41
N MET A 341 -11.91 -32.51 4.84
CA MET A 341 -11.33 -31.41 5.61
C MET A 341 -12.42 -30.63 6.36
N LEU A 342 -13.50 -30.27 5.66
CA LEU A 342 -14.66 -29.57 6.24
C LEU A 342 -15.30 -30.36 7.38
N ALA A 343 -15.29 -31.70 7.34
CA ALA A 343 -15.80 -32.53 8.42
C ALA A 343 -15.01 -32.36 9.74
N GLY A 344 -13.75 -31.94 9.68
CA GLY A 344 -12.93 -31.60 10.84
C GLY A 344 -13.22 -30.22 11.45
N MET A 345 -14.10 -29.42 10.84
CA MET A 345 -14.33 -28.00 11.19
C MET A 345 -15.78 -27.73 11.63
N PRO A 346 -16.26 -28.31 12.75
CA PRO A 346 -17.64 -28.17 13.19
C PRO A 346 -18.03 -26.74 13.61
N ASN A 347 -17.05 -25.88 13.89
CA ASN A 347 -17.25 -24.50 14.32
C ASN A 347 -17.13 -23.47 13.19
N LEU A 348 -17.05 -23.92 11.93
CA LEU A 348 -16.89 -23.03 10.78
C LEU A 348 -18.11 -22.13 10.59
N GLU A 349 -17.89 -20.82 10.54
CA GLU A 349 -18.90 -19.76 10.37
C GLU A 349 -18.86 -19.15 8.97
N LEU A 350 -17.66 -19.03 8.39
CA LEU A 350 -17.43 -18.50 7.04
C LEU A 350 -16.55 -19.46 6.22
N LEU A 351 -17.00 -19.77 5.02
CA LEU A 351 -16.25 -20.54 4.02
C LEU A 351 -16.17 -19.74 2.72
N GLU A 352 -14.95 -19.42 2.30
CA GLU A 352 -14.67 -18.71 1.06
C GLU A 352 -13.78 -19.55 0.15
N LEU A 353 -14.19 -19.77 -1.08
CA LEU A 353 -13.48 -20.58 -2.07
C LEU A 353 -13.11 -19.74 -3.29
N PRO A 354 -12.12 -18.83 -3.21
CA PRO A 354 -11.68 -18.06 -4.36
C PRO A 354 -10.88 -18.92 -5.34
N GLY A 355 -11.27 -18.98 -6.61
CA GLY A 355 -10.46 -19.64 -7.65
C GLY A 355 -10.37 -21.16 -7.53
N LEU A 356 -11.44 -21.83 -7.09
CA LEU A 356 -11.49 -23.29 -6.95
C LEU A 356 -11.41 -23.97 -8.34
N ARG A 357 -10.37 -24.77 -8.60
CA ARG A 357 -10.17 -25.39 -9.93
C ARG A 357 -10.65 -26.83 -10.03
N TYR A 358 -10.52 -27.61 -8.96
CA TYR A 358 -10.85 -29.03 -8.95
C TYR A 358 -11.30 -29.50 -7.55
N SER A 359 -12.31 -30.37 -7.51
CA SER A 359 -12.61 -31.19 -6.33
C SER A 359 -13.18 -32.53 -6.83
N ALA A 360 -12.34 -33.57 -6.96
CA ALA A 360 -12.79 -34.96 -7.13
C ALA A 360 -11.64 -35.96 -6.90
N PRO A 361 -11.92 -37.20 -6.46
CA PRO A 361 -13.24 -37.81 -6.30
C PRO A 361 -13.69 -37.87 -4.84
N LEU A 362 -14.93 -37.45 -4.61
CA LEU A 362 -15.66 -37.75 -3.39
C LEU A 362 -15.90 -39.26 -3.35
N VAL A 363 -15.48 -39.93 -2.28
CA VAL A 363 -16.01 -41.25 -1.95
C VAL A 363 -17.52 -41.10 -1.83
N GLU A 364 -18.31 -41.94 -2.49
CA GLU A 364 -19.76 -42.04 -2.25
C GLU A 364 -19.97 -42.14 -0.73
N GLY A 365 -20.47 -41.06 -0.13
CA GLY A 365 -20.21 -40.83 1.28
C GLY A 365 -21.13 -39.82 1.92
N THR A 366 -21.19 -39.91 3.24
CA THR A 366 -22.13 -39.28 4.15
C THR A 366 -22.14 -37.76 4.02
N LEU A 367 -23.33 -37.17 4.09
CA LEU A 367 -23.54 -35.73 4.13
C LEU A 367 -22.81 -35.11 5.34
N THR A 368 -21.90 -34.17 5.11
CA THR A 368 -21.14 -33.47 6.16
C THR A 368 -21.93 -32.25 6.66
N PRO A 369 -22.40 -32.23 7.92
CA PRO A 369 -23.07 -31.07 8.48
C PRO A 369 -22.05 -30.00 8.88
N LEU A 370 -22.31 -28.75 8.47
CA LEU A 370 -21.60 -27.55 8.90
C LEU A 370 -22.58 -26.69 9.71
N PRO A 371 -22.77 -26.99 11.00
CA PRO A 371 -23.91 -26.52 11.78
C PRO A 371 -23.85 -25.04 12.14
N LYS A 372 -22.68 -24.40 12.02
CA LYS A 372 -22.47 -22.98 12.33
C LYS A 372 -22.19 -22.12 11.11
N LEU A 373 -22.21 -22.69 9.90
CA LEU A 373 -21.82 -21.96 8.70
C LEU A 373 -22.93 -20.96 8.30
N HIS A 374 -22.65 -19.67 8.47
CA HIS A 374 -23.56 -18.58 8.14
C HIS A 374 -23.31 -18.03 6.73
N THR A 375 -22.06 -18.08 6.26
CA THR A 375 -21.67 -17.48 4.98
C THR A 375 -20.86 -18.46 4.14
N LEU A 376 -21.31 -18.70 2.91
CA LEU A 376 -20.58 -19.47 1.91
C LEU A 376 -20.37 -18.61 0.66
N ILE A 377 -19.12 -18.43 0.26
CA ILE A 377 -18.72 -17.65 -0.91
C ILE A 377 -17.89 -18.54 -1.83
N ILE A 378 -18.26 -18.63 -3.10
CA ILE A 378 -17.53 -19.40 -4.12
C ILE A 378 -17.26 -18.46 -5.28
N GLN A 379 -16.00 -18.36 -5.72
CA GLN A 379 -15.60 -17.49 -6.82
C GLN A 379 -14.70 -18.25 -7.80
N ILE A 380 -14.78 -17.92 -9.09
CA ILE A 380 -13.79 -18.35 -10.08
C ILE A 380 -12.73 -17.28 -10.28
N ASP A 381 -11.50 -17.75 -10.44
CA ASP A 381 -10.39 -16.94 -10.93
C ASP A 381 -10.52 -16.83 -12.46
N VAL A 382 -10.93 -15.64 -12.92
CA VAL A 382 -11.13 -15.33 -14.34
C VAL A 382 -9.78 -15.17 -15.07
N GLY A 383 -8.65 -15.27 -14.36
CA GLY A 383 -7.31 -14.97 -14.88
C GLY A 383 -6.55 -16.11 -15.55
N THR A 384 -7.05 -17.36 -15.59
CA THR A 384 -6.28 -18.47 -16.15
C THR A 384 -6.90 -19.12 -17.36
N TYR A 385 -6.19 -18.96 -18.48
CA TYR A 385 -6.17 -19.74 -19.71
C TYR A 385 -7.49 -20.42 -20.06
N ALA A 386 -8.16 -19.84 -21.06
CA ALA A 386 -9.20 -20.46 -21.87
C ALA A 386 -8.74 -21.85 -22.35
N GLY A 387 -9.09 -22.90 -21.59
CA GLY A 387 -8.67 -24.26 -21.93
C GLY A 387 -9.14 -25.33 -20.95
N ASP A 388 -9.11 -25.08 -19.64
CA ASP A 388 -9.42 -26.13 -18.65
C ASP A 388 -10.16 -25.64 -17.39
N THR A 389 -11.17 -24.78 -17.56
CA THR A 389 -12.08 -24.37 -16.49
C THR A 389 -13.09 -25.47 -16.16
N ARG A 390 -12.66 -26.55 -15.50
CA ARG A 390 -13.57 -27.60 -14.97
C ARG A 390 -13.88 -27.37 -13.50
N LEU A 391 -14.48 -26.23 -13.15
CA LEU A 391 -14.98 -26.05 -11.77
C LEU A 391 -16.10 -27.07 -11.49
N SER A 392 -15.83 -27.97 -10.52
CA SER A 392 -16.78 -29.00 -10.10
C SER A 392 -17.50 -28.58 -8.83
N LEU A 393 -18.75 -28.16 -8.94
CA LEU A 393 -19.63 -27.89 -7.78
C LEU A 393 -20.19 -29.16 -7.12
N ARG A 394 -19.64 -30.36 -7.42
CA ARG A 394 -20.16 -31.63 -6.91
C ARG A 394 -20.10 -31.73 -5.39
N PHE A 395 -19.10 -31.13 -4.75
CA PHE A 395 -18.95 -31.14 -3.30
C PHE A 395 -20.15 -30.54 -2.55
N LEU A 396 -20.88 -29.59 -3.18
CA LEU A 396 -22.11 -29.02 -2.61
C LEU A 396 -23.18 -30.08 -2.31
N SER A 397 -23.17 -31.19 -3.04
CA SER A 397 -24.10 -32.32 -2.80
C SER A 397 -23.80 -33.06 -1.49
N TYR A 398 -22.63 -32.86 -0.90
CA TYR A 398 -22.11 -33.59 0.26
C TYR A 398 -21.93 -32.72 1.50
N ILE A 399 -22.34 -31.46 1.45
CA ILE A 399 -22.37 -30.58 2.62
C ILE A 399 -23.81 -30.17 2.94
N ALA A 400 -24.10 -29.96 4.23
CA ALA A 400 -25.36 -29.42 4.71
C ALA A 400 -25.10 -28.25 5.67
N CYS A 401 -25.64 -27.09 5.33
CA CYS A 401 -25.43 -25.85 6.07
C CYS A 401 -26.79 -25.35 6.60
N PRO A 402 -27.31 -25.91 7.71
CA PRO A 402 -28.68 -25.66 8.16
C PRO A 402 -28.94 -24.21 8.60
N VAL A 403 -27.89 -23.48 8.98
CA VAL A 403 -27.95 -22.08 9.46
C VAL A 403 -27.40 -21.08 8.45
N LEU A 404 -27.23 -21.49 7.20
CA LEU A 404 -26.71 -20.62 6.15
C LEU A 404 -27.62 -19.41 5.94
N ASP A 405 -27.07 -18.22 6.13
CA ASP A 405 -27.78 -16.93 6.01
C ASP A 405 -27.45 -16.25 4.68
N ALA A 406 -26.20 -16.36 4.21
CA ALA A 406 -25.72 -15.79 2.96
C ALA A 406 -24.99 -16.82 2.08
N PHE A 407 -25.37 -16.88 0.80
CA PHE A 407 -24.69 -17.70 -0.21
C PHE A 407 -24.34 -16.84 -1.42
N GLU A 408 -23.05 -16.79 -1.76
CA GLU A 408 -22.55 -16.10 -2.93
C GLU A 408 -21.86 -17.06 -3.89
N LEU A 409 -22.30 -17.07 -5.14
CA LEU A 409 -21.75 -17.89 -6.20
C LEU A 409 -21.37 -16.99 -7.38
N HIS A 410 -20.09 -16.64 -7.43
CA HIS A 410 -19.47 -15.85 -8.50
C HIS A 410 -18.85 -16.78 -9.55
N VAL A 411 -19.71 -17.61 -10.14
CA VAL A 411 -19.37 -18.63 -11.13
C VAL A 411 -20.35 -18.53 -12.30
N PRO A 412 -19.88 -18.40 -13.56
CA PRO A 412 -20.77 -18.46 -14.71
C PRO A 412 -21.50 -19.80 -14.79
N LEU A 413 -22.83 -19.76 -14.70
CA LEU A 413 -23.67 -20.94 -14.83
C LEU A 413 -24.14 -21.03 -16.29
N THR A 414 -23.35 -21.70 -17.12
CA THR A 414 -23.68 -21.92 -18.55
C THR A 414 -24.47 -23.21 -18.79
N LYS A 415 -24.67 -24.02 -17.75
CA LYS A 415 -25.37 -25.32 -17.80
C LYS A 415 -26.11 -25.57 -16.48
N HIS A 416 -27.14 -26.40 -16.50
CA HIS A 416 -27.84 -26.83 -15.28
C HIS A 416 -26.90 -27.54 -14.28
N HIS A 417 -26.86 -27.04 -13.05
CA HIS A 417 -26.02 -27.57 -11.95
C HIS A 417 -26.88 -28.23 -10.85
N PRO A 418 -27.16 -29.55 -10.91
CA PRO A 418 -28.03 -30.23 -9.95
C PRO A 418 -27.52 -30.16 -8.51
N SER A 419 -26.20 -30.09 -8.31
CA SER A 419 -25.57 -29.96 -6.99
C SER A 419 -25.98 -28.69 -6.25
N ILE A 420 -26.14 -27.56 -6.96
CA ILE A 420 -26.59 -26.30 -6.37
C ILE A 420 -28.02 -26.46 -5.89
N ASN A 421 -28.89 -27.02 -6.73
CA ASN A 421 -30.30 -27.22 -6.40
C ASN A 421 -30.49 -28.14 -5.18
N LEU A 422 -29.70 -29.22 -5.10
CA LEU A 422 -29.70 -30.12 -3.94
C LEU A 422 -29.21 -29.42 -2.67
N PHE A 423 -28.15 -28.61 -2.78
CA PHE A 423 -27.59 -27.86 -1.66
C PHE A 423 -28.56 -26.80 -1.14
N LEU A 424 -29.13 -25.97 -2.02
CA LEU A 424 -30.08 -24.93 -1.65
C LEU A 424 -31.36 -25.51 -1.01
N GLY A 425 -31.80 -26.68 -1.48
CA GLY A 425 -32.90 -27.41 -0.83
C GLY A 425 -32.64 -27.82 0.62
N ARG A 426 -31.37 -27.76 1.09
CA ARG A 426 -30.94 -28.05 2.46
C ARG A 426 -30.52 -26.79 3.24
N ALA A 427 -30.75 -25.59 2.69
CA ALA A 427 -30.44 -24.31 3.33
C ALA A 427 -31.72 -23.53 3.66
N PRO A 428 -32.50 -23.97 4.67
CA PRO A 428 -33.83 -23.43 4.94
C PRO A 428 -33.85 -22.01 5.52
N LEU A 429 -32.71 -21.49 5.97
CA LEU A 429 -32.60 -20.17 6.61
C LEU A 429 -31.95 -19.11 5.69
N LEU A 430 -31.70 -19.44 4.42
CA LEU A 430 -31.02 -18.56 3.50
C LEU A 430 -31.79 -17.25 3.29
N ARG A 431 -31.13 -16.11 3.55
CA ARG A 431 -31.69 -14.75 3.42
C ARG A 431 -31.08 -13.96 2.28
N ALA A 432 -29.79 -14.12 2.03
CA ALA A 432 -29.07 -13.41 0.97
C ALA A 432 -28.50 -14.38 -0.06
N LEU A 433 -28.75 -14.12 -1.34
CA LEU A 433 -28.29 -14.93 -2.45
C LEU A 433 -27.67 -14.05 -3.53
N THR A 434 -26.38 -14.26 -3.81
CA THR A 434 -25.66 -13.57 -4.90
C THR A 434 -25.28 -14.57 -5.97
N LEU A 435 -25.62 -14.31 -7.22
CA LEU A 435 -25.31 -15.15 -8.36
C LEU A 435 -24.75 -14.32 -9.53
N VAL A 436 -23.91 -14.92 -10.35
CA VAL A 436 -23.21 -14.26 -11.47
C VAL A 436 -23.45 -15.02 -12.77
N GLU A 437 -23.64 -14.30 -13.88
CA GLU A 437 -23.72 -14.83 -15.25
C GLU A 437 -24.69 -16.02 -15.38
N LEU A 438 -25.96 -15.75 -15.07
CA LEU A 438 -27.04 -16.74 -15.03
C LEU A 438 -28.02 -16.57 -16.19
N ASP A 439 -28.50 -17.69 -16.72
CA ASP A 439 -29.64 -17.70 -17.65
C ASP A 439 -30.99 -17.62 -16.91
N THR A 440 -32.05 -17.28 -17.66
CA THR A 440 -33.40 -17.12 -17.10
C THR A 440 -33.97 -18.41 -16.48
N ASN A 441 -33.65 -19.57 -17.04
CA ASN A 441 -34.21 -20.86 -16.60
C ASN A 441 -33.56 -21.34 -15.30
N ASP A 442 -32.24 -21.28 -15.22
CA ASP A 442 -31.49 -21.63 -14.01
C ASP A 442 -31.83 -20.67 -12.87
N ALA A 443 -32.04 -19.38 -13.16
CA ALA A 443 -32.48 -18.40 -12.16
C ALA A 443 -33.85 -18.79 -11.60
N GLN A 444 -34.78 -19.19 -12.46
CA GLN A 444 -36.08 -19.68 -12.05
C GLN A 444 -35.97 -20.94 -11.16
N HIS A 445 -35.17 -21.92 -11.57
CA HIS A 445 -34.99 -23.17 -10.82
C HIS A 445 -34.38 -22.94 -9.43
N ILE A 446 -33.37 -22.06 -9.34
CA ILE A 446 -32.72 -21.71 -8.08
C ILE A 446 -33.71 -20.98 -7.15
N LEU A 447 -34.40 -19.96 -7.66
CA LEU A 447 -35.34 -19.15 -6.87
C LEU A 447 -36.57 -19.93 -6.39
N LEU A 448 -36.99 -20.98 -7.11
CA LEU A 448 -38.04 -21.89 -6.66
C LEU A 448 -37.63 -22.74 -5.44
N ARG A 449 -36.33 -22.94 -5.23
CA ARG A 449 -35.77 -23.74 -4.13
C ARG A 449 -35.32 -22.90 -2.94
N THR A 450 -35.41 -21.57 -3.03
CA THR A 450 -34.97 -20.64 -1.99
C THR A 450 -36.11 -19.73 -1.51
N PRO A 451 -37.19 -20.30 -0.94
CA PRO A 451 -38.39 -19.53 -0.63
C PRO A 451 -38.20 -18.47 0.47
N THR A 452 -37.16 -18.61 1.30
CA THR A 452 -36.85 -17.74 2.44
C THR A 452 -35.96 -16.54 2.10
N VAL A 453 -35.40 -16.50 0.89
CA VAL A 453 -34.46 -15.44 0.49
C VAL A 453 -35.17 -14.10 0.44
N GLN A 454 -34.55 -13.11 1.10
CA GLN A 454 -35.02 -11.72 1.20
C GLN A 454 -34.27 -10.82 0.23
N GLU A 455 -32.99 -11.08 0.00
CA GLU A 455 -32.14 -10.30 -0.89
C GLU A 455 -31.53 -11.21 -1.97
N VAL A 456 -31.82 -10.89 -3.24
CA VAL A 456 -31.24 -11.56 -4.41
C VAL A 456 -30.40 -10.54 -5.17
N THR A 457 -29.12 -10.85 -5.39
CA THR A 457 -28.22 -10.08 -6.26
C THR A 457 -27.82 -10.92 -7.46
N LEU A 458 -28.10 -10.42 -8.66
CA LEU A 458 -27.76 -11.06 -9.92
C LEU A 458 -26.80 -10.15 -10.68
N ARG A 459 -25.58 -10.64 -10.94
CA ARG A 459 -24.56 -9.87 -11.69
C ARG A 459 -24.40 -10.44 -13.10
N TYR A 460 -24.18 -9.57 -14.08
CA TYR A 460 -23.88 -9.98 -15.47
C TYR A 460 -24.96 -10.87 -16.11
N MET A 461 -26.23 -10.61 -15.77
CA MET A 461 -27.38 -11.29 -16.36
C MET A 461 -27.41 -11.13 -17.88
N LEU A 462 -27.54 -12.24 -18.61
CA LEU A 462 -27.63 -12.27 -20.08
C LEU A 462 -29.02 -11.89 -20.60
N ASP A 463 -30.09 -12.22 -19.84
CA ASP A 463 -31.48 -11.93 -20.20
C ASP A 463 -32.27 -11.43 -18.97
N PRO A 464 -32.04 -10.17 -18.52
CA PRO A 464 -32.76 -9.60 -17.38
C PRO A 464 -34.27 -9.49 -17.63
N LEU A 465 -34.71 -9.29 -18.88
CA LEU A 465 -36.11 -9.12 -19.22
C LEU A 465 -36.89 -10.44 -19.17
N GLY A 466 -36.30 -11.55 -19.62
CA GLY A 466 -36.88 -12.87 -19.48
C GLY A 466 -37.12 -13.24 -18.02
N LEU A 467 -36.14 -13.02 -17.14
CA LEU A 467 -36.30 -13.29 -15.72
C LEU A 467 -37.41 -12.44 -15.08
N LEU A 468 -37.49 -11.14 -15.41
CA LEU A 468 -38.57 -10.29 -14.90
C LEU A 468 -39.95 -10.77 -15.36
N ARG A 469 -40.08 -11.25 -16.61
CA ARG A 469 -41.32 -11.88 -17.08
C ARG A 469 -41.64 -13.15 -16.30
N VAL A 470 -40.64 -14.00 -16.03
CA VAL A 470 -40.83 -15.21 -15.23
C VAL A 470 -41.27 -14.87 -13.79
N LEU A 471 -40.63 -13.89 -13.15
CA LEU A 471 -41.01 -13.43 -11.81
C LEU A 471 -42.43 -12.87 -11.77
N GLN A 472 -42.88 -12.18 -12.83
CA GLN A 472 -44.23 -11.65 -12.95
C GLN A 472 -45.31 -12.75 -13.03
N HIS A 473 -45.03 -13.84 -13.75
CA HIS A 473 -46.02 -14.90 -14.00
C HIS A 473 -45.98 -16.02 -12.96
N THR A 474 -44.95 -16.06 -12.11
CA THR A 474 -44.78 -17.12 -11.11
C THR A 474 -44.86 -16.54 -9.70
N ALA A 475 -46.09 -16.37 -9.20
CA ALA A 475 -46.39 -15.83 -7.86
C ALA A 475 -45.79 -16.64 -6.67
N LYS A 476 -45.08 -17.75 -6.95
CA LYS A 476 -44.44 -18.65 -5.98
C LYS A 476 -42.91 -18.57 -5.96
N LEU A 477 -42.30 -17.80 -6.87
CA LEU A 477 -40.84 -17.61 -6.91
C LEU A 477 -40.41 -16.70 -5.75
N ALA A 478 -39.57 -17.23 -4.85
CA ALA A 478 -38.99 -16.50 -3.71
C ALA A 478 -40.00 -15.55 -2.99
N PRO A 479 -41.06 -16.09 -2.34
CA PRO A 479 -42.13 -15.28 -1.74
C PRO A 479 -41.67 -14.33 -0.64
N ALA A 480 -40.53 -14.59 0.00
CA ALA A 480 -39.94 -13.71 1.01
C ALA A 480 -39.06 -12.58 0.41
N MET A 481 -38.87 -12.52 -0.91
CA MET A 481 -37.95 -11.59 -1.56
C MET A 481 -38.42 -10.14 -1.42
N GLN A 482 -37.58 -9.34 -0.77
CA GLN A 482 -37.80 -7.90 -0.54
C GLN A 482 -36.88 -7.03 -1.40
N VAL A 483 -35.73 -7.56 -1.82
CA VAL A 483 -34.74 -6.82 -2.59
C VAL A 483 -34.26 -7.69 -3.75
N LEU A 484 -34.34 -7.15 -4.97
CA LEU A 484 -33.73 -7.71 -6.16
C LEU A 484 -32.75 -6.70 -6.75
N LYS A 485 -31.46 -6.99 -6.67
CA LYS A 485 -30.39 -6.21 -7.28
C LYS A 485 -29.94 -6.88 -8.56
N VAL A 486 -29.98 -6.16 -9.67
CA VAL A 486 -29.45 -6.61 -10.96
C VAL A 486 -28.30 -5.70 -11.33
N GLU A 487 -27.07 -6.20 -11.21
CA GLU A 487 -25.85 -5.44 -11.49
C GLU A 487 -25.26 -5.86 -12.84
N ARG A 488 -24.77 -4.90 -13.62
CA ARG A 488 -24.01 -5.15 -14.85
C ARG A 488 -24.77 -6.02 -15.89
N ALA A 489 -26.08 -5.83 -16.02
CA ALA A 489 -26.89 -6.60 -16.97
C ALA A 489 -26.45 -6.37 -18.43
N ILE A 490 -26.37 -7.46 -19.21
CA ILE A 490 -26.10 -7.45 -20.66
C ILE A 490 -27.46 -7.45 -21.37
N MET A 491 -27.65 -6.50 -22.29
CA MET A 491 -28.88 -6.39 -23.07
C MET A 491 -28.63 -6.97 -24.48
N PRO A 492 -29.51 -7.82 -25.03
CA PRO A 492 -29.34 -8.28 -26.42
C PRO A 492 -29.42 -7.11 -27.42
N SER A 493 -28.51 -7.10 -28.40
CA SER A 493 -28.33 -6.01 -29.38
C SER A 493 -29.52 -5.77 -30.32
N ASP A 494 -30.40 -6.76 -30.45
CA ASP A 494 -31.39 -6.80 -31.53
C ASP A 494 -32.81 -6.37 -31.09
N GLN A 495 -32.96 -5.88 -29.86
CA GLN A 495 -34.24 -5.34 -29.38
C GLN A 495 -34.16 -3.82 -29.20
N PRO A 496 -34.83 -3.03 -30.05
CA PRO A 496 -34.84 -1.58 -29.90
C PRO A 496 -35.50 -1.20 -28.58
N TYR A 497 -35.02 -0.09 -28.00
CA TYR A 497 -35.57 0.62 -26.84
C TYR A 497 -37.12 0.80 -26.90
N GLU A 498 -37.73 0.69 -28.08
CA GLU A 498 -39.18 0.75 -28.33
C GLU A 498 -39.96 -0.50 -27.88
N ILE A 499 -39.36 -1.70 -27.81
CA ILE A 499 -40.05 -2.88 -27.26
C ILE A 499 -40.24 -2.71 -25.74
N MET A 500 -39.32 -2.00 -25.08
CA MET A 500 -39.50 -1.59 -23.69
C MET A 500 -40.70 -0.65 -23.54
N SER A 501 -40.86 0.38 -24.39
CA SER A 501 -42.04 1.27 -24.32
C SER A 501 -43.38 0.59 -24.65
N GLY A 502 -43.34 -0.62 -25.24
CA GLY A 502 -44.51 -1.46 -25.53
C GLY A 502 -44.96 -2.40 -24.39
N LEU A 503 -44.04 -3.10 -23.72
CA LEU A 503 -44.31 -3.79 -22.43
C LEU A 503 -44.78 -2.78 -21.36
N LEU A 504 -44.28 -1.57 -21.55
CA LEU A 504 -44.76 -0.22 -21.29
C LEU A 504 -46.26 0.17 -21.20
N ARG A 505 -47.17 -0.56 -21.84
CA ARG A 505 -48.60 -0.16 -21.88
C ARG A 505 -49.51 -1.39 -21.88
N TYR A 506 -49.91 -1.86 -20.71
CA TYR A 506 -51.11 -2.68 -20.60
C TYR A 506 -52.05 -2.11 -19.55
N ARG A 507 -53.29 -1.86 -19.98
CA ARG A 507 -54.37 -1.21 -19.21
C ARG A 507 -54.97 -2.16 -18.19
N CYS A 508 -55.22 -1.61 -17.01
CA CYS A 508 -56.15 -2.11 -16.00
C CYS A 508 -57.61 -2.07 -16.50
N PRO A 509 -58.47 -2.96 -15.98
CA PRO A 509 -59.86 -2.61 -15.62
C PRO A 509 -60.17 -2.95 -14.13
N PRO A 510 -61.23 -2.38 -13.53
CA PRO A 510 -61.10 -1.25 -12.60
C PRO A 510 -61.47 -1.57 -11.14
N ALA A 511 -61.42 -0.50 -10.31
CA ALA A 511 -61.99 -0.25 -8.99
C ALA A 511 -60.90 -0.08 -7.90
N ILE A 512 -60.81 0.99 -7.11
CA ILE A 512 -61.75 2.03 -6.67
C ILE A 512 -60.92 3.31 -6.43
N ASP A 513 -61.41 4.48 -6.85
CA ASP A 513 -60.81 5.79 -6.53
C ASP A 513 -60.78 6.04 -5.02
N PRO A 514 -59.75 6.74 -4.52
CA PRO A 514 -60.09 7.99 -3.86
C PRO A 514 -59.15 9.15 -4.21
N VAL A 515 -59.78 10.20 -4.75
CA VAL A 515 -59.71 11.61 -4.35
C VAL A 515 -58.36 12.11 -3.79
N TRP A 516 -57.70 12.94 -4.60
CA TRP A 516 -56.65 13.85 -4.16
C TRP A 516 -57.29 15.14 -3.63
N THR A 517 -56.91 15.55 -2.42
CA THR A 517 -56.99 16.95 -2.00
C THR A 517 -55.60 17.40 -1.57
N GLU A 518 -55.05 18.35 -2.33
CA GLU A 518 -53.90 19.15 -1.91
C GLU A 518 -54.33 20.15 -0.84
N SER A 519 -53.49 20.36 0.17
CA SER A 519 -53.33 21.69 0.78
C SER A 519 -52.02 21.79 1.54
N ASP A 520 -51.56 23.04 1.57
CA ASP A 520 -50.27 23.57 1.93
C ASP A 520 -49.85 23.50 3.41
N GLU A 521 -48.53 23.63 3.56
CA GLU A 521 -47.78 24.41 4.56
C GLU A 521 -47.88 24.17 6.09
N ARG A 522 -46.67 24.04 6.65
CA ARG A 522 -46.11 24.53 7.93
C ARG A 522 -46.26 23.74 9.25
N ASP A 523 -45.08 23.69 9.89
CA ASP A 523 -44.70 23.56 11.30
C ASP A 523 -44.84 22.26 12.12
N ALA A 524 -43.67 21.88 12.64
CA ALA A 524 -43.32 21.25 13.92
C ALA A 524 -44.25 20.19 14.57
N SER A 525 -43.75 18.95 14.67
CA SER A 525 -43.53 18.22 15.94
C SER A 525 -43.25 16.72 15.68
N GLU A 526 -42.48 16.12 16.58
CA GLU A 526 -41.99 14.74 16.53
C GLU A 526 -43.11 13.69 16.39
N THR A 527 -42.91 12.74 15.48
CA THR A 527 -43.25 11.31 15.69
C THR A 527 -42.48 10.44 14.68
N LYS A 528 -41.91 9.35 15.19
CA LYS A 528 -41.10 8.35 14.46
C LYS A 528 -41.75 7.89 13.15
N LYS A 529 -41.10 8.17 12.01
CA LYS A 529 -41.32 7.50 10.71
C LYS A 529 -40.11 6.64 10.35
N PRO A 530 -40.29 5.45 9.75
CA PRO A 530 -39.19 4.57 9.38
C PRO A 530 -38.28 5.24 8.34
N ALA A 531 -36.98 4.95 8.48
CA ALA A 531 -35.87 5.64 7.84
C ALA A 531 -36.00 5.72 6.30
N ARG A 532 -35.96 6.95 5.77
CA ARG A 532 -35.75 7.22 4.35
C ARG A 532 -34.31 6.84 3.97
N LEU A 533 -34.14 6.14 2.85
CA LEU A 533 -32.86 5.82 2.23
C LEU A 533 -31.95 7.06 2.18
N ARG A 534 -30.74 6.96 2.75
CA ARG A 534 -29.66 7.96 2.63
C ARG A 534 -28.35 7.25 2.26
N SER A 535 -28.17 6.96 0.97
CA SER A 535 -26.88 7.05 0.26
C SER A 535 -26.97 6.36 -1.11
N PHE A 536 -26.41 7.00 -2.14
CA PHE A 536 -26.11 6.39 -3.43
C PHE A 536 -24.66 6.76 -3.78
N GLN A 537 -23.78 5.78 -3.95
CA GLN A 537 -22.41 5.99 -4.43
C GLN A 537 -22.34 5.66 -5.93
N PHE A 538 -21.74 6.56 -6.70
CA PHE A 538 -21.31 6.32 -8.08
C PHE A 538 -19.84 5.88 -8.06
N THR A 539 -19.50 4.78 -8.74
CA THR A 539 -18.12 4.51 -9.14
C THR A 539 -18.02 4.70 -10.65
N ARG A 540 -17.46 5.83 -11.08
CA ARG A 540 -17.15 6.12 -12.49
C ARG A 540 -15.82 5.46 -12.81
N MET A 541 -15.80 4.38 -13.59
CA MET A 541 -14.54 3.89 -14.17
C MET A 541 -14.05 4.90 -15.21
N ARG A 542 -12.93 5.57 -14.93
CA ARG A 542 -12.16 6.34 -15.89
C ARG A 542 -11.28 5.35 -16.67
N ARG A 543 -11.45 5.26 -17.99
CA ARG A 543 -10.37 4.74 -18.86
C ARG A 543 -9.30 5.83 -18.93
N GLY A 544 -8.05 5.53 -18.55
CA GLY A 544 -6.90 6.17 -19.20
C GLY A 544 -6.90 5.67 -20.65
N SER A 545 -6.73 6.50 -21.67
CA SER A 545 -5.63 7.43 -21.91
C SER A 545 -6.10 8.72 -22.62
N GLU A 546 -5.30 9.77 -22.43
CA GLU A 546 -5.14 11.02 -23.17
C GLU A 546 -6.25 11.59 -24.08
N SER A 547 -6.73 12.75 -23.64
CA SER A 547 -6.80 14.04 -24.37
C SER A 547 -8.14 14.74 -24.14
N THR A 548 -8.02 15.93 -23.57
CA THR A 548 -9.10 16.88 -23.33
C THR A 548 -9.56 17.49 -24.65
N THR A 549 -10.76 17.16 -25.13
CA THR A 549 -11.58 18.06 -25.96
C THR A 549 -13.07 17.70 -25.90
N ASP A 550 -13.88 18.75 -25.80
CA ASP A 550 -15.34 18.92 -25.80
C ASP A 550 -16.27 17.72 -26.08
N TRP A 551 -17.19 17.47 -25.13
CA TRP A 551 -18.37 16.61 -25.29
C TRP A 551 -19.60 17.45 -25.68
N PRO A 552 -20.34 17.12 -26.76
CA PRO A 552 -21.67 17.68 -26.98
C PRO A 552 -22.70 16.93 -26.12
N THR A 553 -23.27 17.64 -25.15
CA THR A 553 -24.41 17.20 -24.31
C THR A 553 -25.69 17.02 -25.12
N ARG A 554 -25.93 15.83 -25.66
CA ARG A 554 -27.29 15.32 -26.00
C ARG A 554 -27.37 13.80 -25.82
N SER A 555 -27.40 13.37 -24.56
CA SER A 555 -27.97 12.08 -24.16
C SER A 555 -29.36 12.37 -23.60
N ARG A 556 -30.41 11.73 -24.13
CA ARG A 556 -31.73 11.75 -23.48
C ARG A 556 -31.62 10.87 -22.24
N ASP A 557 -31.33 11.52 -21.12
CA ASP A 557 -31.36 10.92 -19.78
C ASP A 557 -32.79 10.47 -19.47
N ILE A 558 -33.08 9.19 -19.67
CA ILE A 558 -34.19 8.57 -18.95
C ILE A 558 -33.72 8.45 -17.51
N SER A 559 -34.31 9.27 -16.63
CA SER A 559 -33.97 9.28 -15.23
C SER A 559 -34.12 7.87 -14.66
N ARG A 560 -33.09 7.37 -13.95
CA ARG A 560 -33.12 6.08 -13.22
C ARG A 560 -34.40 5.88 -12.40
N THR A 561 -35.01 6.98 -11.96
CA THR A 561 -36.27 7.07 -11.24
C THR A 561 -37.51 6.68 -12.05
N GLU A 562 -37.59 6.99 -13.34
CA GLU A 562 -38.73 6.59 -14.20
C GLU A 562 -38.67 5.12 -14.57
N PHE A 563 -37.48 4.61 -14.94
CA PHE A 563 -37.28 3.20 -15.28
C PHE A 563 -37.59 2.27 -14.08
N ALA A 564 -37.11 2.62 -12.88
CA ALA A 564 -37.41 1.86 -11.66
C ALA A 564 -38.89 1.96 -11.24
N LYS A 565 -39.54 3.12 -11.48
CA LYS A 565 -40.97 3.31 -11.19
C LYS A 565 -41.84 2.50 -12.15
N GLU A 566 -41.48 2.45 -13.44
CA GLU A 566 -42.19 1.65 -14.45
C GLU A 566 -42.02 0.14 -14.27
N LEU A 567 -40.83 -0.32 -13.86
CA LEU A 567 -40.61 -1.71 -13.44
C LEU A 567 -41.54 -2.07 -12.25
N ARG A 568 -41.65 -1.18 -11.25
CA ARG A 568 -42.49 -1.39 -10.06
C ARG A 568 -43.97 -1.43 -10.38
N GLU A 569 -44.46 -0.52 -11.23
CA GLU A 569 -45.89 -0.43 -11.56
C GLU A 569 -46.37 -1.59 -12.46
N LYS A 570 -45.48 -2.19 -13.28
CA LYS A 570 -45.88 -3.24 -14.24
C LYS A 570 -45.58 -4.68 -13.84
N ILE A 571 -44.57 -4.92 -13.01
CA ILE A 571 -44.08 -6.29 -12.74
C ILE A 571 -44.85 -6.96 -11.59
N GLY A 572 -45.73 -6.25 -10.89
CA GLY A 572 -46.63 -6.85 -9.88
C GLY A 572 -45.91 -7.37 -8.63
N LEU A 573 -44.61 -7.13 -8.50
CA LEU A 573 -43.78 -7.42 -7.31
C LEU A 573 -44.10 -6.43 -6.18
N ARG A 574 -45.30 -6.50 -5.61
CA ARG A 574 -45.71 -5.64 -4.49
C ARG A 574 -44.79 -5.89 -3.29
N GLY A 575 -44.13 -4.84 -2.79
CA GLY A 575 -43.28 -4.91 -1.60
C GLY A 575 -41.80 -5.22 -1.85
N CYS A 576 -41.37 -5.41 -3.11
CA CYS A 576 -39.97 -5.66 -3.47
C CYS A 576 -39.29 -4.39 -4.03
N THR A 577 -38.10 -4.08 -3.54
CA THR A 577 -37.23 -3.02 -4.06
C THR A 577 -36.32 -3.60 -5.14
N VAL A 578 -36.53 -3.17 -6.39
CA VAL A 578 -35.66 -3.54 -7.51
C VAL A 578 -34.66 -2.42 -7.78
N ASP A 579 -33.37 -2.75 -7.81
CA ASP A 579 -32.28 -1.87 -8.24
C ASP A 579 -31.59 -2.48 -9.46
N VAL A 580 -31.45 -1.70 -10.53
CA VAL A 580 -30.89 -2.17 -11.80
C VAL A 580 -29.76 -1.24 -12.22
N CYS A 581 -28.54 -1.78 -12.31
CA CYS A 581 -27.38 -1.10 -12.85
C CYS A 581 -27.04 -1.71 -14.22
N VAL A 582 -27.29 -0.96 -15.29
CA VAL A 582 -27.01 -1.39 -16.67
C VAL A 582 -25.61 -0.93 -17.07
N LEU A 583 -24.81 -1.83 -17.66
CA LEU A 583 -23.58 -1.44 -18.34
C LEU A 583 -23.93 -0.96 -19.75
N GLN A 584 -23.68 0.32 -20.03
CA GLN A 584 -23.85 0.88 -21.36
C GLN A 584 -22.47 1.03 -21.99
N THR A 585 -22.05 0.05 -22.80
CA THR A 585 -20.87 0.21 -23.68
C THR A 585 -21.31 0.87 -24.98
N MET A 586 -20.70 2.01 -25.30
CA MET A 586 -20.88 2.70 -26.57
C MET A 586 -19.64 2.46 -27.43
N TYR A 587 -19.81 2.09 -28.70
CA TYR A 587 -18.72 2.05 -29.69
C TYR A 587 -19.02 3.04 -30.81
N MET A 588 -17.96 3.64 -31.39
CA MET A 588 -18.11 4.48 -32.58
C MET A 588 -18.11 3.59 -33.83
N ASP A 589 -19.21 3.66 -34.58
CA ASP A 589 -19.31 3.12 -35.93
C ASP A 589 -18.81 4.20 -36.91
N SER A 590 -17.78 3.88 -37.69
CA SER A 590 -17.02 4.85 -38.51
C SER A 590 -17.86 5.50 -39.63
N ALA A 591 -19.06 4.98 -39.90
CA ALA A 591 -19.99 5.57 -40.87
C ALA A 591 -21.25 6.19 -40.26
N ALA A 592 -21.55 5.98 -38.96
CA ALA A 592 -22.86 6.31 -38.39
C ALA A 592 -22.86 6.93 -36.99
N GLY A 593 -21.69 7.20 -36.39
CA GLY A 593 -21.58 7.79 -35.06
C GLY A 593 -21.68 6.75 -33.93
N TRP A 594 -21.77 7.23 -32.68
CA TRP A 594 -21.80 6.38 -31.48
C TRP A 594 -23.07 5.52 -31.41
N LYS A 595 -22.90 4.19 -31.38
CA LYS A 595 -23.99 3.23 -31.17
C LYS A 595 -23.81 2.50 -29.83
N PRO A 596 -24.91 2.17 -29.12
CA PRO A 596 -24.84 1.21 -28.02
C PRO A 596 -24.44 -0.15 -28.59
N GLY A 597 -23.42 -0.79 -28.03
CA GLY A 597 -22.98 -2.11 -28.46
C GLY A 597 -22.57 -3.00 -27.30
N CYS A 598 -22.89 -4.27 -27.43
CA CYS A 598 -22.40 -5.32 -26.55
C CYS A 598 -21.06 -5.80 -27.10
N ILE A 599 -19.99 -5.59 -26.35
CA ILE A 599 -18.71 -6.24 -26.65
C ILE A 599 -18.87 -7.71 -26.23
N PRO A 600 -18.58 -8.69 -27.10
CA PRO A 600 -18.54 -10.09 -26.69
C PRO A 600 -17.46 -10.26 -25.61
N LEU A 601 -17.77 -10.96 -24.52
CA LEU A 601 -16.87 -11.22 -23.39
C LEU A 601 -15.50 -11.81 -23.78
N TYR A 602 -15.37 -12.37 -24.99
CA TYR A 602 -14.12 -12.93 -25.52
C TYR A 602 -13.10 -11.90 -26.03
N SER A 603 -13.44 -10.61 -26.20
CA SER A 603 -12.50 -9.62 -26.76
C SER A 603 -11.72 -8.80 -25.72
N LEU A 604 -11.79 -9.18 -24.43
CA LEU A 604 -11.05 -8.52 -23.35
C LEU A 604 -9.77 -9.27 -22.93
N SER A 605 -9.48 -10.43 -23.55
CA SER A 605 -8.28 -11.23 -23.26
C SER A 605 -7.11 -10.99 -24.21
N ASP A 606 -7.29 -10.27 -25.32
CA ASP A 606 -6.21 -9.97 -26.28
C ASP A 606 -6.10 -8.46 -26.50
N VAL A 607 -5.35 -7.79 -25.63
CA VAL A 607 -4.64 -6.56 -26.01
C VAL A 607 -3.21 -6.78 -25.54
N ASP A 608 -2.38 -7.26 -26.46
CA ASP A 608 -0.94 -7.31 -26.29
C ASP A 608 -0.41 -5.91 -25.96
N ASP A 609 0.39 -5.84 -24.90
CA ASP A 609 1.28 -4.72 -24.59
C ASP A 609 2.37 -4.63 -25.67
N GLU A 610 2.07 -4.01 -26.81
CA GLU A 610 3.07 -3.35 -27.64
C GLU A 610 2.48 -2.08 -28.25
N THR A 611 2.66 -0.94 -27.57
CA THR A 611 3.27 0.31 -28.10
C THR A 611 3.34 1.42 -27.05
#